data_AF-H8H1K4-F1
#
_entry.id   AF-H8H1K4-F1
#
_cell.length_a   1.000
_cell.length_b   1.000
_cell.length_c   1.000
_cell.angle_alpha   90.00
_cell.angle_beta   90.00
_cell.angle_gamma   90.00
#
_symmetry.space_group_name_H-M   'P 1'
#
loop_
_entity.id
_entity.type
_entity.pdbx_description
1 polymer ?
#
loop_
_entity_poly.entity_id
_entity_poly.type
_entity_poly.pdbx_seq_one_letter_code
_entity_poly.pdbx_strand_id
1 'polypeptide(L)'
;MTHRAQPAAATFLLLLGALSLSQASAAQNTVAGNTTRAGTEITNTGSLDYLTDEGTNATDPSNTVTATVKHVPAVAITPNGGTDGNPGGTPVCGQTVIGIPGQNAVLTYEIQNVSNGPDVYDLTTALGNAAPQQNTAVTYYLDDGDGAFNPDTDQPVTSVSLDVGETRTLFATYPIDAAEAGTTQFQISPVATSGADHTVADSGNIGCVDTQDRVGAELQGDNQRRTTAPATIVTQHTLRNTGNVTLNASSLQLDQSAGKYPTTYRLGTQTTEYATPQQALAAFGDLAMGQSEPLFVTQQVPAGEANGSSSTVRLFAYSPETASPERAVLTPYNAEAFRVDELYITRGIGRIDKTQALCTVDADGLLNCPSGQTMFDNMDTYKQPIVAEPCSVIKYALFARNGGDALLRQGRLRDTVPASTSLIGAVPMFANSAALYRVDGGAWTTTAPEKLAEGQTLEIAPDLDGDGAFTDADGIPAQNNQIGAALYVQVKGPNCAAPSGFPFESINNFQASSVRN
;
A
#
# COMPACT_ATOMS: atom_id res chain seq x y z
N MET A 1 73.83 111.63 27.38
CA MET A 1 74.62 110.41 27.07
C MET A 1 73.96 109.30 27.87
N THR A 2 73.38 108.22 27.35
CA THR A 2 73.44 107.58 26.03
C THR A 2 72.28 106.57 25.95
N HIS A 3 71.61 106.59 24.80
CA HIS A 3 70.95 105.51 24.03
C HIS A 3 69.92 104.51 24.60
N ARG A 4 68.73 104.59 23.94
CA ARG A 4 67.63 103.64 23.72
C ARG A 4 68.06 102.19 23.39
N ALA A 5 67.22 101.22 23.77
CA ALA A 5 66.44 100.36 22.83
C ALA A 5 65.47 99.39 23.56
N GLN A 6 64.18 99.46 23.23
CA GLN A 6 63.23 98.32 23.11
C GLN A 6 63.38 97.71 21.69
N PRO A 7 62.73 96.59 21.27
CA PRO A 7 61.66 95.74 21.87
C PRO A 7 62.02 94.21 21.77
N ALA A 8 61.23 93.20 22.17
CA ALA A 8 60.10 92.63 21.43
C ALA A 8 59.52 91.39 22.13
N ALA A 9 58.23 91.17 21.88
CA ALA A 9 57.42 90.05 22.32
C ALA A 9 57.79 88.72 21.66
N ALA A 10 57.55 87.60 22.35
CA ALA A 10 57.38 86.29 21.72
C ALA A 10 56.31 85.48 22.44
N THR A 11 55.18 85.39 21.76
CA THR A 11 54.02 84.54 21.98
C THR A 11 54.44 83.07 22.08
N PHE A 12 54.11 82.38 23.18
CA PHE A 12 54.23 80.93 23.28
C PHE A 12 52.97 80.30 22.67
N LEU A 13 53.07 79.86 21.42
CA LEU A 13 52.07 79.02 20.77
C LEU A 13 52.35 77.56 21.17
N LEU A 14 51.46 76.97 21.98
CA LEU A 14 51.41 75.53 22.21
C LEU A 14 50.89 74.85 20.93
N LEU A 15 51.79 74.29 20.13
CA LEU A 15 51.42 73.40 19.03
C LEU A 15 51.18 72.00 19.62
N LEU A 16 49.91 71.60 19.71
CA LEU A 16 49.54 70.19 19.84
C LEU A 16 50.09 69.46 18.61
N GLY A 17 50.94 68.45 18.83
CA GLY A 17 51.27 67.46 17.81
C GLY A 17 49.99 66.73 17.40
N ALA A 18 49.43 67.14 16.27
CA ALA A 18 48.28 66.48 15.67
C ALA A 18 48.71 65.10 15.17
N LEU A 19 48.18 64.05 15.80
CA LEU A 19 48.03 62.76 15.13
C LEU A 19 47.10 62.99 13.93
N SER A 20 47.66 63.13 12.73
CA SER A 20 46.88 63.04 11.51
C SER A 20 46.52 61.57 11.27
N LEU A 21 45.44 61.11 11.92
CA LEU A 21 44.68 59.97 11.42
C LEU A 21 44.10 60.41 10.07
N SER A 22 44.72 59.96 8.97
CA SER A 22 44.08 60.03 7.66
C SER A 22 42.81 59.17 7.73
N GLN A 23 41.65 59.84 7.79
CA GLN A 23 40.34 59.21 7.66
C GLN A 23 40.24 58.56 6.28
N ALA A 24 40.26 57.22 6.25
CA ALA A 24 39.64 56.47 5.19
C ALA A 24 38.16 56.31 5.55
N SER A 25 37.30 57.03 4.85
CA SER A 25 35.84 56.89 4.94
C SER A 25 35.40 55.55 4.37
N ALA A 26 34.96 54.64 5.24
CA ALA A 26 34.03 53.56 4.92
C ALA A 26 33.23 53.23 6.18
N ALA A 27 31.90 53.20 6.05
CA ALA A 27 30.99 52.85 7.13
C ALA A 27 31.29 51.43 7.63
N GLN A 28 31.68 51.31 8.90
CA GLN A 28 32.07 50.04 9.50
C GLN A 28 31.01 49.61 10.52
N ASN A 29 30.40 48.46 10.26
CA ASN A 29 29.51 47.75 11.16
C ASN A 29 30.28 47.41 12.46
N THR A 30 29.68 47.70 13.61
CA THR A 30 30.37 47.93 14.90
C THR A 30 30.77 46.66 15.67
N VAL A 31 31.53 45.73 15.07
CA VAL A 31 32.11 44.57 15.81
C VAL A 31 33.65 44.56 15.83
N ALA A 32 34.34 45.33 14.98
CA ALA A 32 35.81 45.34 14.89
C ALA A 32 36.49 46.46 15.69
N GLY A 33 35.98 46.83 16.86
CA GLY A 33 36.46 48.01 17.62
C GLY A 33 37.91 47.96 18.12
N ASN A 34 38.63 46.84 17.93
CA ASN A 34 39.98 46.66 18.47
C ASN A 34 40.97 45.92 17.55
N THR A 35 40.67 45.76 16.24
CA THR A 35 41.55 45.07 15.28
C THR A 35 42.09 46.04 14.24
N THR A 36 43.41 46.08 14.04
CA THR A 36 44.03 46.86 12.95
C THR A 36 44.02 46.02 11.68
N ARG A 37 43.47 46.56 10.58
CA ARG A 37 43.32 45.84 9.30
C ARG A 37 44.69 45.42 8.76
N ALA A 38 44.80 44.20 8.25
CA ALA A 38 45.98 43.69 7.55
C ALA A 38 46.35 44.63 6.39
N GLY A 39 47.64 44.82 6.17
CA GLY A 39 48.16 45.75 5.16
C GLY A 39 48.19 47.22 5.61
N THR A 40 47.64 47.57 6.78
CA THR A 40 47.77 48.92 7.34
C THR A 40 49.24 49.24 7.58
N GLU A 41 49.72 50.37 7.05
CA GLU A 41 51.06 50.88 7.33
C GLU A 41 51.06 51.68 8.63
N ILE A 42 51.99 51.34 9.52
CA ILE A 42 52.28 52.05 10.76
C ILE A 42 53.63 52.73 10.56
N THR A 43 53.61 54.04 10.40
CA THR A 43 54.81 54.86 10.23
C THR A 43 55.20 55.51 11.55
N ASN A 44 56.48 55.45 11.92
CA ASN A 44 57.03 56.17 13.07
C ASN A 44 58.21 57.05 12.62
N THR A 45 58.26 58.28 13.11
CA THR A 45 59.38 59.21 12.91
C THR A 45 59.71 59.82 14.26
N GLY A 46 60.98 59.72 14.69
CA GLY A 46 61.47 60.41 15.88
C GLY A 46 61.89 61.84 15.55
N SER A 47 62.08 62.67 16.57
CA SER A 47 62.63 64.02 16.43
C SER A 47 63.67 64.29 17.50
N LEU A 48 64.70 65.06 17.16
CA LEU A 48 65.67 65.60 18.10
C LEU A 48 65.40 67.09 18.28
N ASP A 49 65.02 67.48 19.50
CA ASP A 49 64.95 68.88 19.91
C ASP A 49 66.29 69.30 20.54
N TYR A 50 66.84 70.42 20.10
CA TYR A 50 68.11 70.96 20.60
C TYR A 50 68.13 72.49 20.57
N LEU A 51 69.13 73.09 21.22
CA LEU A 51 69.36 74.53 21.21
C LEU A 51 70.60 74.81 20.33
N THR A 52 70.51 75.74 19.38
CA THR A 52 71.66 76.16 18.57
C THR A 52 72.61 77.04 19.39
N ASP A 53 73.84 77.23 18.92
CA ASP A 53 74.87 78.02 19.62
C ASP A 53 74.47 79.51 19.77
N GLU A 54 73.49 79.99 18.99
CA GLU A 54 72.89 81.33 19.12
C GLU A 54 71.72 81.38 20.14
N GLY A 55 71.41 80.27 20.81
CA GLY A 55 70.37 80.17 21.83
C GLY A 55 68.94 79.99 21.29
N THR A 56 68.79 79.47 20.07
CA THR A 56 67.47 79.23 19.43
C THR A 56 67.10 77.75 19.50
N ASN A 57 65.87 77.40 19.88
CA ASN A 57 65.40 76.01 19.83
C ASN A 57 65.23 75.57 18.36
N ALA A 58 65.73 74.39 18.02
CA ALA A 58 65.58 73.74 16.73
C ALA A 58 65.13 72.29 16.91
N THR A 59 64.46 71.74 15.89
CA THR A 59 63.99 70.35 15.87
C THR A 59 64.34 69.73 14.52
N ASP A 60 65.09 68.63 14.52
CA ASP A 60 65.36 67.84 13.31
C ASP A 60 64.66 66.49 13.38
N PRO A 61 63.91 66.06 12.33
CA PRO A 61 63.29 64.75 12.30
C PRO A 61 64.31 63.65 11.98
N SER A 62 64.08 62.44 12.49
CA SER A 62 64.78 61.22 12.07
C SER A 62 64.28 60.74 10.70
N ASN A 63 64.83 59.63 10.20
CA ASN A 63 64.19 58.88 9.12
C ASN A 63 62.87 58.25 9.59
N THR A 64 61.92 58.09 8.66
CA THR A 64 60.68 57.34 8.90
C THR A 64 60.96 55.84 8.84
N VAL A 65 60.38 55.09 9.78
CA VAL A 65 60.29 53.62 9.72
C VAL A 65 58.84 53.22 9.50
N THR A 66 58.61 52.23 8.63
CA THR A 66 57.28 51.69 8.32
C THR A 66 57.20 50.24 8.77
N ALA A 67 56.15 49.89 9.48
CA ALA A 67 55.74 48.51 9.74
C ALA A 67 54.39 48.23 9.07
N THR A 68 54.21 47.07 8.44
CA THR A 68 52.93 46.68 7.85
C THR A 68 52.27 45.62 8.73
N VAL A 69 50.98 45.81 9.03
CA VAL A 69 50.22 44.84 9.82
C VAL A 69 50.07 43.54 9.04
N LYS A 70 50.57 42.43 9.61
CA LYS A 70 50.48 41.09 9.03
C LYS A 70 49.02 40.59 9.06
N HIS A 71 48.60 39.86 8.04
CA HIS A 71 47.36 39.10 8.07
C HIS A 71 47.43 37.96 9.09
N VAL A 72 46.44 37.89 9.97
CA VAL A 72 46.22 36.85 10.97
C VAL A 72 44.82 36.27 10.68
N PRO A 73 44.73 35.15 9.95
CA PRO A 73 43.46 34.54 9.57
C PRO A 73 42.76 33.95 10.79
N ALA A 74 41.43 34.01 10.77
CA ALA A 74 40.54 33.41 11.74
C ALA A 74 39.12 33.39 11.17
N VAL A 75 38.33 32.38 11.53
CA VAL A 75 36.94 32.19 11.06
C VAL A 75 36.11 31.61 12.20
N ALA A 76 34.82 31.89 12.18
CA ALA A 76 33.86 31.29 13.09
C ALA A 76 32.61 30.91 12.31
N ILE A 77 32.15 29.67 12.47
CA ILE A 77 30.81 29.23 12.12
C ILE A 77 30.04 29.01 13.43
N THR A 78 28.74 29.27 13.42
CA THR A 78 27.84 28.97 14.55
C THR A 78 26.49 28.48 14.01
N PRO A 79 25.67 27.73 14.79
CA PRO A 79 25.92 27.27 16.15
C PRO A 79 26.97 26.16 16.21
N ASN A 80 27.79 26.21 17.27
CA ASN A 80 28.71 25.14 17.61
C ASN A 80 27.98 23.97 18.26
N GLY A 81 28.45 22.75 17.98
CA GLY A 81 28.12 21.59 18.79
C GLY A 81 28.83 21.62 20.14
N GLY A 82 28.55 20.62 20.97
CA GLY A 82 29.19 20.46 22.28
C GLY A 82 29.69 19.04 22.52
N THR A 83 30.28 18.84 23.68
CA THR A 83 30.46 17.52 24.28
C THR A 83 29.52 17.42 25.47
N ASP A 84 29.00 16.21 25.75
CA ASP A 84 28.15 15.93 26.91
C ASP A 84 28.89 16.04 28.27
N GLY A 85 30.15 16.51 28.27
CA GLY A 85 31.01 16.61 29.43
C GLY A 85 31.75 15.31 29.79
N ASN A 86 31.51 14.20 29.07
CA ASN A 86 32.22 12.94 29.30
C ASN A 86 33.42 12.78 28.35
N PRO A 87 34.58 12.30 28.84
CA PRO A 87 35.69 11.90 27.97
C PRO A 87 35.23 10.76 27.04
N GLY A 88 35.12 11.05 25.73
CA GLY A 88 34.62 10.12 24.72
C GLY A 88 33.09 10.08 24.60
N GLY A 89 32.37 11.05 25.14
CA GLY A 89 30.91 11.13 25.05
C GLY A 89 30.38 11.53 23.67
N THR A 90 29.08 11.32 23.47
CA THR A 90 28.40 11.59 22.21
C THR A 90 28.41 13.10 21.93
N PRO A 91 28.78 13.54 20.71
CA PRO A 91 28.70 14.95 20.36
C PRO A 91 27.28 15.48 20.55
N VAL A 92 27.15 16.65 21.18
CA VAL A 92 25.89 17.35 21.38
C VAL A 92 25.64 18.26 20.18
N CYS A 93 24.44 18.18 19.62
CA CYS A 93 24.01 18.98 18.48
C CYS A 93 23.88 20.46 18.89
N GLY A 94 24.50 21.37 18.13
CA GLY A 94 24.29 22.82 18.26
C GLY A 94 22.93 23.27 17.71
N GLN A 95 22.36 22.46 16.83
CA GLN A 95 21.01 22.58 16.28
C GLN A 95 20.51 21.20 15.87
N THR A 96 19.19 21.01 15.90
CA THR A 96 18.54 19.78 15.42
C THR A 96 17.35 20.16 14.56
N VAL A 97 17.22 19.48 13.41
CA VAL A 97 16.08 19.62 12.49
C VAL A 97 15.48 18.27 12.18
N ILE A 98 14.22 18.27 11.75
CA ILE A 98 13.50 17.05 11.37
C ILE A 98 13.70 16.80 9.87
N GLY A 99 14.31 15.68 9.54
CA GLY A 99 14.50 15.20 8.17
C GLY A 99 13.33 14.36 7.70
N ILE A 100 12.53 14.86 6.76
CA ILE A 100 11.43 14.09 6.17
C ILE A 100 12.01 13.14 5.11
N PRO A 101 11.78 11.82 5.19
CA PRO A 101 12.20 10.87 4.16
C PRO A 101 11.77 11.29 2.75
N GLY A 102 12.73 11.33 1.82
CA GLY A 102 12.54 11.78 0.44
C GLY A 102 12.64 13.30 0.23
N GLN A 103 12.96 14.08 1.26
CA GLN A 103 13.18 15.53 1.19
C GLN A 103 14.59 15.91 1.65
N ASN A 104 14.97 17.17 1.43
CA ASN A 104 16.21 17.72 1.98
C ASN A 104 15.95 18.27 3.38
N ALA A 105 16.74 17.84 4.36
CA ALA A 105 16.89 18.54 5.63
C ALA A 105 17.77 19.78 5.44
N VAL A 106 17.48 20.85 6.18
CA VAL A 106 18.18 22.13 6.07
C VAL A 106 18.64 22.58 7.45
N LEU A 107 19.96 22.68 7.64
CA LEU A 107 20.59 23.24 8.83
C LEU A 107 21.01 24.67 8.52
N THR A 108 20.85 25.57 9.48
CA THR A 108 21.16 27.01 9.31
C THR A 108 22.36 27.39 10.15
N TYR A 109 23.35 28.01 9.53
CA TYR A 109 24.58 28.45 10.18
C TYR A 109 24.84 29.92 9.90
N GLU A 110 25.62 30.58 10.76
CA GLU A 110 26.22 31.87 10.47
C GLU A 110 27.74 31.68 10.33
N ILE A 111 28.32 32.19 9.24
CA ILE A 111 29.76 32.25 9.02
C ILE A 111 30.26 33.69 9.18
N GLN A 112 31.30 33.88 9.98
CA GLN A 112 31.88 35.19 10.28
C GLN A 112 33.39 35.21 10.06
N ASN A 113 33.88 36.25 9.37
CA ASN A 113 35.30 36.55 9.30
C ASN A 113 35.74 37.31 10.57
N VAL A 114 36.35 36.59 11.51
CA VAL A 114 36.93 37.15 12.75
C VAL A 114 38.43 37.43 12.63
N SER A 115 39.00 37.38 11.42
CA SER A 115 40.38 37.73 11.15
C SER A 115 40.62 39.24 11.18
N ASN A 116 41.86 39.68 10.93
CA ASN A 116 42.16 41.10 10.73
C ASN A 116 42.25 41.51 9.24
N GLY A 117 41.92 40.66 8.27
CA GLY A 117 41.93 40.97 6.83
C GLY A 117 40.76 40.34 6.06
N PRO A 118 40.50 40.75 4.80
CA PRO A 118 39.59 40.00 3.94
C PRO A 118 40.13 38.58 3.69
N ASP A 119 39.25 37.59 3.65
CA ASP A 119 39.63 36.19 3.45
C ASP A 119 38.58 35.44 2.62
N VAL A 120 38.97 34.29 2.07
CA VAL A 120 38.08 33.36 1.37
C VAL A 120 38.13 32.03 2.12
N TYR A 121 36.97 31.51 2.51
CA TYR A 121 36.87 30.28 3.28
C TYR A 121 36.36 29.13 2.42
N ASP A 122 37.17 28.09 2.27
CA ASP A 122 36.75 26.84 1.64
C ASP A 122 35.85 26.05 2.59
N LEU A 123 34.70 25.58 2.09
CA LEU A 123 33.71 24.84 2.84
C LEU A 123 33.84 23.33 2.58
N THR A 124 33.96 22.57 3.65
CA THR A 124 33.91 21.10 3.61
C THR A 124 32.98 20.59 4.70
N THR A 125 32.65 19.29 4.66
CA THR A 125 31.76 18.65 5.63
C THR A 125 32.50 17.56 6.36
N ALA A 126 32.56 17.66 7.69
CA ALA A 126 32.88 16.53 8.55
C ALA A 126 31.58 15.78 8.87
N LEU A 127 31.54 14.50 8.51
CA LEU A 127 30.41 13.61 8.79
C LEU A 127 30.68 12.82 10.08
N GLY A 128 29.66 12.67 10.93
CA GLY A 128 29.74 11.85 12.13
C GLY A 128 29.69 10.33 11.85
N ASN A 129 29.90 9.52 12.89
CA ASN A 129 29.99 8.06 12.80
C ASN A 129 28.70 7.34 12.33
N ALA A 130 27.56 8.04 12.30
CA ALA A 130 26.25 7.53 11.87
C ALA A 130 25.79 8.11 10.51
N ALA A 131 26.72 8.57 9.67
CA ALA A 131 26.39 9.04 8.33
C ALA A 131 25.77 7.91 7.48
N PRO A 132 24.75 8.19 6.64
CA PRO A 132 24.17 7.22 5.71
C PRO A 132 25.23 6.62 4.81
N GLN A 133 24.93 5.44 4.28
CA GLN A 133 25.81 4.75 3.34
C GLN A 133 26.29 5.72 2.25
N GLN A 134 27.59 6.05 2.34
CA GLN A 134 28.52 6.55 1.32
C GLN A 134 27.87 7.01 0.00
N ASN A 135 27.62 8.32 -0.15
CA ASN A 135 27.91 9.14 -1.35
C ASN A 135 27.05 10.40 -1.51
N THR A 136 26.08 10.69 -0.65
CA THR A 136 25.27 11.90 -0.79
C THR A 136 25.95 13.12 -0.17
N ALA A 137 26.35 14.06 -1.03
CA ALA A 137 27.08 15.26 -0.63
C ALA A 137 26.15 16.28 0.04
N VAL A 138 26.56 16.77 1.21
CA VAL A 138 25.99 18.02 1.77
C VAL A 138 26.26 19.14 0.77
N THR A 139 25.23 19.90 0.44
CA THR A 139 25.35 21.09 -0.41
C THR A 139 25.15 22.33 0.43
N TYR A 140 26.09 23.27 0.35
CA TYR A 140 26.03 24.55 1.03
C TYR A 140 25.42 25.61 0.13
N TYR A 141 24.56 26.45 0.69
CA TYR A 141 23.94 27.58 0.01
C TYR A 141 24.16 28.84 0.81
N LEU A 142 24.48 29.94 0.13
CA LEU A 142 24.58 31.26 0.75
C LEU A 142 23.23 31.96 0.62
N ASP A 143 22.70 32.43 1.75
CA ASP A 143 21.46 33.19 1.85
C ASP A 143 21.52 34.47 1.00
N ASP A 144 20.45 34.75 0.27
CA ASP A 144 20.29 36.00 -0.50
C ASP A 144 19.94 37.22 0.37
N GLY A 145 19.75 37.00 1.67
CA GLY A 145 19.55 38.02 2.70
C GLY A 145 18.11 38.10 3.20
N ASP A 146 17.24 37.18 2.78
CA ASP A 146 15.86 37.08 3.28
C ASP A 146 15.74 36.22 4.55
N GLY A 147 16.78 35.45 4.89
CA GLY A 147 16.85 34.62 6.08
C GLY A 147 16.08 33.30 5.97
N ALA A 148 15.62 32.91 4.78
CA ALA A 148 14.86 31.69 4.53
C ALA A 148 15.47 30.88 3.38
N PHE A 149 15.69 29.59 3.61
CA PHE A 149 16.23 28.74 2.55
C PHE A 149 15.26 28.61 1.36
N ASN A 150 15.73 28.94 0.17
CA ASN A 150 15.05 28.76 -1.10
C ASN A 150 16.03 28.26 -2.18
N PRO A 151 15.91 27.01 -2.65
CA PRO A 151 16.85 26.44 -3.63
C PRO A 151 16.80 27.10 -5.01
N ASP A 152 15.78 27.91 -5.32
CA ASP A 152 15.66 28.62 -6.58
C ASP A 152 16.38 29.99 -6.58
N THR A 153 16.58 30.60 -5.40
CA THR A 153 17.21 31.92 -5.26
C THR A 153 18.58 31.84 -4.59
N ASP A 154 18.72 31.01 -3.55
CA ASP A 154 20.00 30.75 -2.90
C ASP A 154 20.92 29.95 -3.82
N GLN A 155 22.18 30.37 -3.94
CA GLN A 155 23.13 29.73 -4.84
C GLN A 155 24.04 28.75 -4.08
N PRO A 156 24.31 27.56 -4.66
CA PRO A 156 25.22 26.61 -4.05
C PRO A 156 26.66 27.14 -4.08
N VAL A 157 27.37 26.98 -2.98
CA VAL A 157 28.74 27.48 -2.78
C VAL A 157 29.67 26.39 -2.27
N THR A 158 30.94 26.45 -2.67
CA THR A 158 32.03 25.65 -2.08
C THR A 158 33.02 26.51 -1.31
N SER A 159 32.92 27.83 -1.42
CA SER A 159 33.69 28.80 -0.66
C SER A 159 32.94 30.12 -0.49
N VAL A 160 33.31 30.89 0.54
CA VAL A 160 32.68 32.19 0.87
C VAL A 160 33.76 33.24 1.07
N SER A 161 33.65 34.37 0.36
CA SER A 161 34.52 35.53 0.52
C SER A 161 33.88 36.52 1.49
N LEU A 162 34.61 36.93 2.53
CA LEU A 162 34.10 37.81 3.59
C LEU A 162 35.11 38.93 3.90
N ASP A 163 34.62 40.16 4.00
CA ASP A 163 35.38 41.28 4.56
C ASP A 163 35.53 41.15 6.09
N VAL A 164 36.44 41.94 6.68
CA VAL A 164 36.71 41.91 8.13
C VAL A 164 35.45 42.19 8.93
N GLY A 165 35.06 41.25 9.80
CA GLY A 165 33.88 41.34 10.66
C GLY A 165 32.55 41.09 9.94
N GLU A 166 32.57 40.76 8.65
CA GLU A 166 31.37 40.40 7.90
C GLU A 166 30.83 39.03 8.38
N THR A 167 29.50 38.96 8.53
CA THR A 167 28.76 37.75 8.86
C THR A 167 27.76 37.47 7.74
N ARG A 168 27.60 36.20 7.35
CA ARG A 168 26.56 35.75 6.41
C ARG A 168 25.89 34.47 6.89
N THR A 169 24.64 34.28 6.49
CA THR A 169 23.89 33.04 6.72
C THR A 169 24.26 31.99 5.68
N LEU A 170 24.47 30.76 6.14
CA LEU A 170 24.86 29.60 5.35
C LEU A 170 23.86 28.46 5.62
N PHE A 171 23.22 27.93 4.59
CA PHE A 171 22.38 26.74 4.70
C PHE A 171 23.16 25.49 4.31
N ALA A 172 23.16 24.47 5.16
CA ALA A 172 23.68 23.15 4.84
C ALA A 172 22.51 22.20 4.58
N THR A 173 22.40 21.72 3.34
CA THR A 173 21.31 20.85 2.93
C THR A 173 21.77 19.40 2.83
N TYR A 174 20.90 18.50 3.28
CA TYR A 174 21.18 17.06 3.27
C TYR A 174 19.96 16.26 2.81
N PRO A 175 20.06 15.49 1.70
CA PRO A 175 18.96 14.65 1.23
C PRO A 175 18.75 13.43 2.13
N ILE A 176 17.51 13.22 2.56
CA ILE A 176 17.08 12.05 3.34
C ILE A 176 16.53 11.00 2.39
N ASP A 177 17.06 9.77 2.45
CA ASP A 177 16.55 8.66 1.65
C ASP A 177 15.06 8.41 1.98
N ALA A 178 14.26 8.06 0.96
CA ALA A 178 12.83 7.80 1.15
C ALA A 178 12.55 6.56 2.02
N ALA A 179 13.49 5.62 2.09
CA ALA A 179 13.44 4.41 2.92
C ALA A 179 14.19 4.57 4.25
N GLU A 180 14.68 5.77 4.57
CA GLU A 180 15.41 6.01 5.80
C GLU A 180 14.53 5.76 7.03
N ALA A 181 15.04 4.99 7.98
CA ALA A 181 14.32 4.61 9.19
C ALA A 181 14.10 5.83 10.10
N GLY A 182 12.90 5.99 10.67
CA GLY A 182 12.54 7.17 11.49
C GLY A 182 13.31 7.35 12.81
N THR A 183 14.10 6.36 13.21
CA THR A 183 14.94 6.43 14.43
C THR A 183 16.38 6.86 14.14
N THR A 184 16.72 7.16 12.89
CA THR A 184 18.09 7.51 12.52
C THR A 184 18.36 8.99 12.79
N GLN A 185 19.51 9.30 13.39
CA GLN A 185 20.03 10.66 13.52
C GLN A 185 21.31 10.79 12.70
N PHE A 186 21.39 11.84 11.89
CA PHE A 186 22.61 12.22 11.16
C PHE A 186 23.30 13.38 11.83
N GLN A 187 24.63 13.37 11.78
CA GLN A 187 25.46 14.48 12.27
C GLN A 187 26.26 15.07 11.11
N ILE A 188 26.08 16.37 10.92
CA ILE A 188 26.69 17.16 9.86
C ILE A 188 27.45 18.30 10.53
N SER A 189 28.73 18.45 10.23
CA SER A 189 29.52 19.58 10.72
C SER A 189 30.18 20.29 9.53
N PRO A 190 29.75 21.50 9.15
CA PRO A 190 30.55 22.34 8.29
C PRO A 190 31.92 22.63 8.90
N VAL A 191 32.90 22.74 8.01
CA VAL A 191 34.26 23.15 8.30
C VAL A 191 34.62 24.26 7.32
N ALA A 192 34.93 25.45 7.83
CA ALA A 192 35.47 26.54 7.05
C ALA A 192 36.98 26.61 7.23
N THR A 193 37.73 26.57 6.14
CA THR A 193 39.20 26.65 6.14
C THR A 193 39.64 27.95 5.47
N SER A 194 40.50 28.73 6.12
CA SER A 194 41.05 29.97 5.56
C SER A 194 41.89 29.69 4.32
N GLY A 195 41.61 30.43 3.23
CA GLY A 195 42.43 30.43 2.02
C GLY A 195 43.76 31.16 2.18
N ALA A 196 43.85 32.08 3.16
CA ALA A 196 45.12 32.74 3.52
C ALA A 196 46.06 31.85 4.34
N ASP A 197 45.52 30.94 5.18
CA ASP A 197 46.28 29.92 5.91
C ASP A 197 45.44 28.65 6.11
N HIS A 198 45.72 27.61 5.33
CA HIS A 198 44.95 26.36 5.36
C HIS A 198 45.11 25.55 6.65
N THR A 199 45.94 25.99 7.59
CA THR A 199 46.02 25.41 8.94
C THR A 199 45.01 26.02 9.92
N VAL A 200 44.39 27.14 9.54
CA VAL A 200 43.34 27.81 10.30
C VAL A 200 42.00 27.39 9.74
N ALA A 201 41.27 26.60 10.52
CA ALA A 201 39.91 26.19 10.22
C ALA A 201 39.04 26.30 11.45
N ASP A 202 37.75 26.56 11.23
CA ASP A 202 36.72 26.37 12.25
C ASP A 202 35.97 25.07 11.99
N SER A 203 35.78 24.29 13.05
CA SER A 203 35.20 22.95 13.02
C SER A 203 34.48 22.64 14.33
N GLY A 204 33.65 21.59 14.36
CA GLY A 204 32.83 21.27 15.54
C GLY A 204 31.44 21.90 15.51
N ASN A 205 31.04 22.44 14.37
CA ASN A 205 29.73 23.05 14.08
C ASN A 205 28.63 21.99 13.88
N ILE A 206 28.44 21.10 14.84
CA ILE A 206 27.62 19.90 14.67
C ILE A 206 26.13 20.26 14.65
N GLY A 207 25.48 20.05 13.51
CA GLY A 207 24.03 20.02 13.36
C GLY A 207 23.54 18.58 13.24
N CYS A 208 22.35 18.32 13.77
CA CYS A 208 21.73 17.02 13.74
C CYS A 208 20.46 17.02 12.91
N VAL A 209 20.26 15.93 12.17
CA VAL A 209 19.03 15.68 11.44
C VAL A 209 18.40 14.41 12.00
N ASP A 210 17.29 14.59 12.72
CA ASP A 210 16.47 13.51 13.22
C ASP A 210 15.45 13.15 12.15
N THR A 211 15.48 11.91 11.68
CA THR A 211 14.53 11.46 10.66
C THR A 211 13.11 11.41 11.22
N GLN A 212 12.13 11.81 10.42
CA GLN A 212 10.74 11.80 10.85
C GLN A 212 10.21 10.36 10.89
N ASP A 213 9.54 9.99 11.98
CA ASP A 213 8.77 8.76 12.06
C ASP A 213 7.56 8.85 11.14
N ARG A 214 7.35 7.85 10.30
CA ARG A 214 6.18 7.75 9.42
C ARG A 214 5.49 6.44 9.71
N VAL A 215 4.30 6.50 10.28
CA VAL A 215 3.47 5.33 10.58
C VAL A 215 2.38 5.20 9.54
N GLY A 216 2.32 4.05 8.87
CA GLY A 216 1.34 3.80 7.83
C GLY A 216 1.17 2.32 7.59
N ALA A 217 -0.07 1.85 7.50
CA ALA A 217 -0.37 0.51 7.03
C ALA A 217 -1.40 0.53 5.93
N GLU A 218 -1.24 -0.34 4.94
CA GLU A 218 -2.18 -0.51 3.86
C GLU A 218 -2.75 -1.93 3.90
N LEU A 219 -4.08 -2.04 3.75
CA LEU A 219 -4.75 -3.30 3.46
C LEU A 219 -5.06 -3.36 1.96
N GLN A 220 -4.71 -4.48 1.31
CA GLN A 220 -4.88 -4.69 -0.12
C GLN A 220 -5.66 -5.96 -0.43
N GLY A 221 -6.36 -5.95 -1.57
CA GLY A 221 -7.16 -7.06 -2.08
C GLY A 221 -8.64 -6.88 -1.78
N ASP A 222 -9.48 -7.01 -2.81
CA ASP A 222 -10.91 -7.23 -2.64
C ASP A 222 -11.21 -8.63 -3.17
N ASN A 223 -12.11 -9.35 -2.50
CA ASN A 223 -12.47 -10.70 -2.91
C ASN A 223 -13.95 -10.80 -3.24
N GLN A 224 -14.26 -11.47 -4.35
CA GLN A 224 -15.62 -11.90 -4.67
C GLN A 224 -15.64 -13.41 -4.85
N ARG A 225 -16.53 -14.10 -4.14
CA ARG A 225 -16.67 -15.57 -4.19
C ARG A 225 -18.12 -15.97 -4.39
N ARG A 226 -18.33 -17.01 -5.17
CA ARG A 226 -19.61 -17.74 -5.28
C ARG A 226 -19.42 -19.13 -4.67
N THR A 227 -20.36 -19.57 -3.84
CA THR A 227 -20.28 -20.88 -3.20
C THR A 227 -21.65 -21.50 -2.95
N THR A 228 -21.68 -22.81 -2.71
CA THR A 228 -22.85 -23.50 -2.16
C THR A 228 -22.87 -23.45 -0.64
N ALA A 229 -23.98 -23.86 -0.04
CA ALA A 229 -24.16 -23.90 1.41
C ALA A 229 -24.54 -25.33 1.86
N PRO A 230 -23.85 -25.93 2.85
CA PRO A 230 -22.82 -25.32 3.70
C PRO A 230 -21.44 -25.21 3.00
N ALA A 231 -20.63 -24.26 3.46
CA ALA A 231 -19.24 -24.11 3.01
C ALA A 231 -18.37 -23.38 4.03
N THR A 232 -17.09 -23.71 4.03
CA THR A 232 -16.04 -22.88 4.65
C THR A 232 -15.28 -22.17 3.53
N ILE A 233 -15.26 -20.84 3.56
CA ILE A 233 -14.61 -20.02 2.55
C ILE A 233 -13.48 -19.25 3.20
N VAL A 234 -12.30 -19.32 2.60
CA VAL A 234 -11.12 -18.55 3.00
C VAL A 234 -10.79 -17.56 1.89
N THR A 235 -10.79 -16.28 2.22
CA THR A 235 -10.32 -15.17 1.39
C THR A 235 -9.04 -14.60 1.97
N GLN A 236 -8.27 -13.89 1.15
CA GLN A 236 -6.96 -13.36 1.53
C GLN A 236 -6.87 -11.88 1.17
N HIS A 237 -6.35 -11.10 2.11
CA HIS A 237 -5.92 -9.72 1.96
C HIS A 237 -4.41 -9.65 2.23
N THR A 238 -3.79 -8.53 1.90
CA THR A 238 -2.39 -8.25 2.27
C THR A 238 -2.34 -7.01 3.15
N LEU A 239 -1.86 -7.17 4.39
CA LEU A 239 -1.55 -6.07 5.27
C LEU A 239 -0.08 -5.70 5.11
N ARG A 240 0.21 -4.45 4.78
CA ARG A 240 1.56 -3.95 4.53
C ARG A 240 1.88 -2.77 5.42
N ASN A 241 3.06 -2.78 6.04
CA ASN A 241 3.64 -1.58 6.64
C ASN A 241 4.22 -0.68 5.53
N THR A 242 3.61 0.49 5.35
CA THR A 242 4.02 1.52 4.38
C THR A 242 4.83 2.65 5.02
N GLY A 243 5.01 2.60 6.34
CA GLY A 243 5.85 3.49 7.11
C GLY A 243 7.34 3.17 7.04
N ASN A 244 8.14 4.02 7.69
CA ASN A 244 9.59 3.87 7.86
C ASN A 244 9.99 3.48 9.29
N VAL A 245 9.03 3.00 10.08
CA VAL A 245 9.25 2.46 11.42
C VAL A 245 8.54 1.12 11.54
N THR A 246 9.00 0.28 12.48
CA THR A 246 8.25 -0.91 12.88
C THR A 246 6.91 -0.47 13.47
N LEU A 247 5.82 -1.03 12.95
CA LEU A 247 4.48 -0.80 13.48
C LEU A 247 4.23 -1.80 14.59
N ASN A 248 4.12 -1.27 15.82
CA ASN A 248 3.68 -2.09 16.94
C ASN A 248 2.22 -2.49 16.73
N ALA A 249 1.83 -3.70 17.14
CA ALA A 249 0.44 -4.15 17.01
C ALA A 249 -0.58 -3.21 17.70
N SER A 250 -0.14 -2.40 18.67
CA SER A 250 -0.94 -1.38 19.35
C SER A 250 -1.02 -0.03 18.61
N SER A 251 -0.06 0.26 17.72
CA SER A 251 -0.01 1.49 16.89
C SER A 251 -0.89 1.42 15.63
N LEU A 252 -1.44 0.24 15.38
CA LEU A 252 -2.31 -0.08 14.25
C LEU A 252 -3.62 -0.66 14.74
N GLN A 253 -4.72 -0.18 14.17
CA GLN A 253 -6.05 -0.73 14.34
C GLN A 253 -6.49 -1.42 13.05
N LEU A 254 -6.85 -2.70 13.16
CA LEU A 254 -7.58 -3.45 12.15
C LEU A 254 -9.00 -3.67 12.63
N ASP A 255 -9.95 -3.10 11.91
CA ASP A 255 -11.35 -3.17 12.26
C ASP A 255 -12.17 -3.73 11.10
N GLN A 256 -13.41 -4.11 11.41
CA GLN A 256 -14.28 -4.86 10.55
C GLN A 256 -15.73 -4.38 10.65
N SER A 257 -16.42 -4.40 9.51
CA SER A 257 -17.87 -4.55 9.49
C SER A 257 -18.16 -6.02 9.24
N ALA A 258 -18.72 -6.70 10.24
CA ALA A 258 -19.09 -8.10 10.13
C ALA A 258 -20.12 -8.30 9.00
N GLY A 259 -19.96 -9.41 8.27
CA GLY A 259 -20.93 -9.87 7.28
C GLY A 259 -22.09 -10.65 7.92
N LYS A 260 -22.82 -11.37 7.07
CA LYS A 260 -23.96 -12.21 7.50
C LYS A 260 -23.51 -13.44 8.29
N TYR A 261 -22.32 -13.96 7.99
CA TYR A 261 -21.85 -15.26 8.48
C TYR A 261 -20.76 -15.11 9.56
N PRO A 262 -20.64 -16.08 10.49
CA PRO A 262 -19.52 -16.14 11.42
C PRO A 262 -18.20 -16.05 10.64
N THR A 263 -17.35 -15.11 11.06
CA THR A 263 -16.08 -14.80 10.40
C THR A 263 -14.95 -14.88 11.40
N THR A 264 -13.86 -15.54 11.03
CA THR A 264 -12.61 -15.58 11.79
C THR A 264 -11.43 -15.11 10.95
N TYR A 265 -10.33 -14.78 11.63
CA TYR A 265 -9.18 -14.10 11.05
C TYR A 265 -7.88 -14.75 11.48
N ARG A 266 -6.90 -14.73 10.57
CA ARG A 266 -5.55 -15.24 10.83
C ARG A 266 -4.56 -14.44 10.01
N LEU A 267 -3.45 -14.00 10.62
CA LEU A 267 -2.44 -13.18 9.95
C LEU A 267 -1.14 -13.96 9.76
N GLY A 268 -0.55 -13.85 8.56
CA GLY A 268 0.73 -14.47 8.23
C GLY A 268 0.70 -16.00 8.36
N THR A 269 1.68 -16.54 9.07
CA THR A 269 1.91 -17.98 9.25
C THR A 269 1.23 -18.56 10.49
N GLN A 270 0.42 -17.79 11.21
CA GLN A 270 -0.37 -18.27 12.35
C GLN A 270 -1.22 -19.48 11.95
N THR A 271 -1.61 -20.32 12.91
CA THR A 271 -2.53 -21.46 12.68
C THR A 271 -3.86 -21.32 13.42
N THR A 272 -3.89 -20.48 14.46
CA THR A 272 -5.08 -20.16 15.23
C THR A 272 -5.95 -19.14 14.49
N GLU A 273 -7.25 -19.36 14.50
CA GLU A 273 -8.26 -18.43 13.99
C GLU A 273 -8.80 -17.57 15.15
N TYR A 274 -8.91 -16.27 14.91
CA TYR A 274 -9.35 -15.28 15.90
C TYR A 274 -10.70 -14.66 15.51
N ALA A 275 -11.48 -14.18 16.49
CA ALA A 275 -12.81 -13.62 16.23
C ALA A 275 -12.77 -12.21 15.61
N THR A 276 -11.63 -11.52 15.70
CA THR A 276 -11.44 -10.17 15.14
C THR A 276 -10.07 -10.06 14.48
N PRO A 277 -9.91 -9.21 13.44
CA PRO A 277 -8.62 -8.98 12.82
C PRO A 277 -7.63 -8.30 13.78
N GLN A 278 -8.10 -7.47 14.72
CA GLN A 278 -7.24 -6.89 15.75
C GLN A 278 -6.62 -7.95 16.67
N GLN A 279 -7.37 -8.99 17.05
CA GLN A 279 -6.82 -10.11 17.82
C GLN A 279 -5.79 -10.91 17.02
N ALA A 280 -6.04 -11.12 15.72
CA ALA A 280 -5.08 -11.78 14.84
C ALA A 280 -3.77 -10.97 14.72
N LEU A 281 -3.87 -9.64 14.57
CA LEU A 281 -2.72 -8.73 14.57
C LEU A 281 -1.98 -8.75 15.91
N ALA A 282 -2.68 -8.62 17.04
CA ALA A 282 -2.07 -8.65 18.36
C ALA A 282 -1.33 -9.96 18.65
N ALA A 283 -1.86 -11.09 18.16
CA ALA A 283 -1.21 -12.38 18.28
C ALA A 283 -0.06 -12.58 17.27
N PHE A 284 -0.02 -11.81 16.18
CA PHE A 284 1.05 -11.85 15.19
C PHE A 284 2.26 -11.07 15.70
N GLY A 285 1.99 -9.92 16.32
CA GLY A 285 2.98 -9.00 16.84
C GLY A 285 3.23 -7.85 15.88
N ASP A 286 4.45 -7.33 15.94
CA ASP A 286 4.81 -6.10 15.22
C ASP A 286 5.06 -6.37 13.74
N LEU A 287 4.72 -5.40 12.89
CA LEU A 287 5.07 -5.42 11.48
C LEU A 287 6.34 -4.60 11.26
N ALA A 288 7.44 -5.27 10.88
CA ALA A 288 8.69 -4.63 10.52
C ALA A 288 8.51 -3.65 9.35
N MET A 289 9.45 -2.70 9.24
CA MET A 289 9.45 -1.71 8.15
C MET A 289 9.38 -2.40 6.78
N GLY A 290 8.40 -1.99 5.95
CA GLY A 290 8.18 -2.54 4.62
C GLY A 290 7.59 -3.96 4.56
N GLN A 291 7.38 -4.63 5.71
CA GLN A 291 6.85 -5.98 5.78
C GLN A 291 5.42 -6.05 5.23
N SER A 292 5.10 -7.15 4.55
CA SER A 292 3.77 -7.46 4.04
C SER A 292 3.36 -8.86 4.49
N GLU A 293 2.15 -9.00 5.04
CA GLU A 293 1.64 -10.24 5.60
C GLU A 293 0.23 -10.54 5.08
N PRO A 294 -0.08 -11.80 4.72
CA PRO A 294 -1.41 -12.19 4.32
C PRO A 294 -2.38 -12.20 5.51
N LEU A 295 -3.49 -11.47 5.41
CA LEU A 295 -4.62 -11.58 6.33
C LEU A 295 -5.66 -12.51 5.72
N PHE A 296 -5.83 -13.69 6.32
CA PHE A 296 -6.86 -14.65 5.94
C PHE A 296 -8.17 -14.33 6.67
N VAL A 297 -9.27 -14.44 5.93
CA VAL A 297 -10.62 -14.22 6.41
C VAL A 297 -11.43 -15.47 6.12
N THR A 298 -11.88 -16.14 7.17
CA THR A 298 -12.59 -17.41 7.08
C THR A 298 -14.07 -17.20 7.40
N GLN A 299 -14.96 -17.37 6.43
CA GLN A 299 -16.41 -17.32 6.61
C GLN A 299 -17.03 -18.73 6.65
N GLN A 300 -17.86 -18.99 7.67
CA GLN A 300 -18.59 -20.25 7.84
C GLN A 300 -20.04 -20.12 7.37
N VAL A 301 -20.34 -20.60 6.18
CA VAL A 301 -21.69 -20.59 5.61
C VAL A 301 -22.47 -21.81 6.12
N PRO A 302 -23.55 -21.62 6.89
CA PRO A 302 -24.34 -22.73 7.40
C PRO A 302 -25.13 -23.42 6.28
N ALA A 303 -25.60 -24.64 6.55
CA ALA A 303 -26.56 -25.31 5.66
C ALA A 303 -27.89 -24.53 5.64
N GLY A 304 -28.73 -24.77 4.61
CA GLY A 304 -30.05 -24.15 4.52
C GLY A 304 -30.14 -22.75 3.88
N GLU A 305 -29.04 -22.01 3.71
CA GLU A 305 -29.02 -20.67 3.09
C GLU A 305 -29.76 -20.54 1.74
N ALA A 306 -30.57 -19.50 1.57
CA ALA A 306 -31.33 -19.29 0.33
C ALA A 306 -30.42 -18.96 -0.87
N ASN A 307 -30.83 -19.39 -2.07
CA ASN A 307 -30.14 -19.02 -3.32
C ASN A 307 -30.13 -17.50 -3.50
N GLY A 308 -29.01 -16.94 -3.94
CA GLY A 308 -28.83 -15.50 -4.11
C GLY A 308 -28.57 -14.74 -2.81
N SER A 309 -28.50 -15.42 -1.65
CA SER A 309 -28.03 -14.79 -0.41
C SER A 309 -26.62 -14.24 -0.59
N SER A 310 -26.34 -13.09 -0.01
CA SER A 310 -25.00 -12.52 0.02
C SER A 310 -24.53 -12.18 1.43
N SER A 311 -23.20 -12.13 1.61
CA SER A 311 -22.52 -11.63 2.80
C SER A 311 -21.41 -10.70 2.35
N THR A 312 -21.29 -9.54 3.00
CA THR A 312 -20.24 -8.57 2.74
C THR A 312 -19.50 -8.30 4.04
N VAL A 313 -18.24 -8.71 4.12
CA VAL A 313 -17.32 -8.30 5.19
C VAL A 313 -16.52 -7.11 4.69
N ARG A 314 -16.41 -6.06 5.49
CA ARG A 314 -15.53 -4.92 5.20
C ARG A 314 -14.40 -4.89 6.20
N LEU A 315 -13.19 -4.64 5.73
CA LEU A 315 -11.98 -4.55 6.54
C LEU A 315 -11.29 -3.23 6.29
N PHE A 316 -10.74 -2.62 7.33
CA PHE A 316 -9.94 -1.42 7.16
C PHE A 316 -8.85 -1.36 8.22
N ALA A 317 -7.75 -0.72 7.86
CA ALA A 317 -6.56 -0.53 8.68
C ALA A 317 -6.31 0.96 8.85
N TYR A 318 -6.04 1.40 10.07
CA TYR A 318 -5.69 2.79 10.34
C TYR A 318 -4.80 2.89 11.58
N SER A 319 -3.98 3.94 11.65
CA SER A 319 -3.26 4.28 12.88
C SER A 319 -4.10 5.27 13.69
N PRO A 320 -4.43 4.97 14.97
CA PRO A 320 -5.17 5.88 15.83
C PRO A 320 -4.29 7.01 16.41
N GLU A 321 -2.99 7.02 16.11
CA GLU A 321 -2.06 8.02 16.59
C GLU A 321 -2.35 9.41 15.99
N THR A 322 -1.93 10.45 16.70
CA THR A 322 -1.98 11.83 16.21
C THR A 322 -0.65 12.23 15.62
N ALA A 323 -0.66 12.91 14.46
CA ALA A 323 0.55 13.45 13.87
C ALA A 323 1.19 14.52 14.79
N SER A 324 2.53 14.54 14.82
CA SER A 324 3.37 15.56 15.44
C SER A 324 4.46 15.98 14.45
N PRO A 325 5.26 17.03 14.75
CA PRO A 325 6.41 17.38 13.91
C PRO A 325 7.37 16.20 13.69
N GLU A 326 7.60 15.39 14.72
CA GLU A 326 8.51 14.23 14.71
C GLU A 326 7.87 12.98 14.12
N ARG A 327 6.54 12.96 13.98
CA ARG A 327 5.78 11.78 13.55
C ARG A 327 4.63 12.10 12.60
N ALA A 328 4.70 11.59 11.38
CA ALA A 328 3.63 11.63 10.39
C ALA A 328 2.78 10.36 10.40
N VAL A 329 1.45 10.53 10.42
CA VAL A 329 0.48 9.44 10.27
C VAL A 329 0.02 9.38 8.82
N LEU A 330 0.42 8.33 8.09
CA LEU A 330 0.14 8.15 6.67
C LEU A 330 -1.23 7.53 6.41
N THR A 331 -1.72 6.74 7.36
CA THR A 331 -3.01 6.05 7.26
C THR A 331 -3.92 6.47 8.41
N PRO A 332 -4.39 7.72 8.42
CA PRO A 332 -5.37 8.17 9.39
C PRO A 332 -6.70 7.43 9.17
N TYR A 333 -7.58 7.48 10.18
CA TYR A 333 -8.92 6.94 10.03
C TYR A 333 -9.64 7.57 8.83
N ASN A 334 -10.06 6.75 7.88
CA ASN A 334 -10.90 7.14 6.76
C ASN A 334 -12.02 6.10 6.60
N ALA A 335 -13.27 6.55 6.81
CA ALA A 335 -14.45 5.70 6.74
C ALA A 335 -14.71 5.09 5.35
N GLU A 336 -14.09 5.62 4.30
CA GLU A 336 -14.27 5.16 2.91
C GLU A 336 -13.15 4.22 2.45
N ALA A 337 -12.05 4.10 3.20
CA ALA A 337 -10.87 3.32 2.81
C ALA A 337 -10.94 1.86 3.31
N PHE A 338 -11.99 1.14 2.90
CA PHE A 338 -12.16 -0.27 3.25
C PHE A 338 -11.83 -1.22 2.09
N ARG A 339 -11.55 -2.48 2.44
CA ARG A 339 -11.49 -3.64 1.54
C ARG A 339 -12.68 -4.54 1.79
N VAL A 340 -13.10 -5.25 0.75
CA VAL A 340 -14.37 -5.97 0.76
C VAL A 340 -14.17 -7.44 0.42
N ASP A 341 -14.80 -8.29 1.22
CA ASP A 341 -15.08 -9.68 0.85
C ASP A 341 -16.57 -9.85 0.61
N GLU A 342 -16.95 -10.05 -0.65
CA GLU A 342 -18.30 -10.39 -1.04
C GLU A 342 -18.43 -11.90 -1.30
N LEU A 343 -19.41 -12.50 -0.65
CA LEU A 343 -19.77 -13.89 -0.81
C LEU A 343 -21.20 -14.00 -1.32
N TYR A 344 -21.41 -14.80 -2.36
CA TYR A 344 -22.71 -15.06 -2.96
C TYR A 344 -23.03 -16.56 -2.89
N ILE A 345 -24.20 -16.90 -2.35
CA ILE A 345 -24.66 -18.28 -2.24
C ILE A 345 -25.40 -18.68 -3.50
N THR A 346 -24.90 -19.72 -4.17
CA THR A 346 -25.52 -20.37 -5.31
C THR A 346 -26.04 -21.76 -4.92
N ARG A 347 -27.20 -22.14 -5.45
CA ARG A 347 -27.79 -23.48 -5.26
C ARG A 347 -28.44 -23.96 -6.54
N GLY A 348 -28.62 -25.26 -6.66
CA GLY A 348 -29.55 -25.82 -7.62
C GLY A 348 -30.99 -25.61 -7.15
N ILE A 349 -31.90 -25.31 -8.08
CA ILE A 349 -33.34 -25.14 -7.82
C ILE A 349 -34.09 -26.14 -8.68
N GLY A 350 -34.51 -27.25 -8.08
CA GLY A 350 -35.21 -28.33 -8.78
C GLY A 350 -36.69 -28.02 -9.02
N ARG A 351 -37.14 -28.22 -10.26
CA ARG A 351 -38.56 -28.28 -10.62
C ARG A 351 -38.81 -29.49 -11.50
N ILE A 352 -39.93 -30.18 -11.32
CA ILE A 352 -40.35 -31.29 -12.16
C ILE A 352 -41.76 -31.06 -12.71
N ASP A 353 -41.96 -31.44 -13.97
CA ASP A 353 -43.25 -31.46 -14.63
C ASP A 353 -43.49 -32.86 -15.22
N LYS A 354 -44.72 -33.37 -15.10
CA LYS A 354 -45.17 -34.62 -15.73
C LYS A 354 -46.24 -34.30 -16.78
N THR A 355 -46.15 -34.97 -17.91
CA THR A 355 -47.07 -34.85 -19.06
C THR A 355 -47.48 -36.24 -19.54
N GLN A 356 -48.59 -36.31 -20.27
CA GLN A 356 -49.14 -37.57 -20.78
C GLN A 356 -49.68 -37.42 -22.21
N ALA A 357 -49.55 -38.46 -23.01
CA ALA A 357 -50.14 -38.56 -24.33
C ALA A 357 -50.53 -40.01 -24.65
N LEU A 358 -51.62 -40.17 -25.41
CA LEU A 358 -51.93 -41.46 -26.04
C LEU A 358 -51.05 -41.67 -27.25
N CYS A 359 -50.58 -42.89 -27.41
CA CYS A 359 -49.89 -43.33 -28.60
C CYS A 359 -50.83 -44.14 -29.49
N THR A 360 -50.59 -44.06 -30.79
CA THR A 360 -51.28 -44.89 -31.79
C THR A 360 -50.30 -45.93 -32.32
N VAL A 361 -50.77 -47.14 -32.60
CA VAL A 361 -49.98 -48.16 -33.29
C VAL A 361 -50.37 -48.13 -34.76
N ASP A 362 -49.38 -48.05 -35.65
CA ASP A 362 -49.64 -48.10 -37.09
C ASP A 362 -49.85 -49.54 -37.61
N ALA A 363 -50.08 -49.68 -38.91
CA ALA A 363 -50.36 -50.97 -39.54
C ALA A 363 -49.19 -51.98 -39.42
N ASP A 364 -47.98 -51.49 -39.20
CA ASP A 364 -46.76 -52.30 -39.09
C ASP A 364 -46.40 -52.61 -37.62
N GLY A 365 -47.25 -52.19 -36.67
CA GLY A 365 -47.04 -52.42 -35.24
C GLY A 365 -46.10 -51.42 -34.56
N LEU A 366 -45.70 -50.35 -35.27
CA LEU A 366 -44.82 -49.32 -34.74
C LEU A 366 -45.63 -48.31 -33.92
N LEU A 367 -45.06 -47.92 -32.79
CA LEU A 367 -45.67 -46.97 -31.88
C LEU A 367 -45.41 -45.52 -32.33
N ASN A 368 -46.48 -44.79 -32.62
CA ASN A 368 -46.44 -43.37 -32.95
C ASN A 368 -46.98 -42.54 -31.77
N CYS A 369 -46.12 -41.73 -31.18
CA CYS A 369 -46.42 -40.85 -30.05
C CYS A 369 -45.91 -39.44 -30.36
N PRO A 370 -46.49 -38.38 -29.75
CA PRO A 370 -45.85 -37.07 -29.74
C PRO A 370 -44.42 -37.17 -29.19
N SER A 371 -43.45 -36.51 -29.84
CA SER A 371 -42.06 -36.51 -29.37
C SER A 371 -41.94 -35.84 -28.00
N GLY A 372 -40.90 -36.20 -27.25
CA GLY A 372 -40.59 -35.61 -25.95
C GLY A 372 -40.43 -34.09 -26.03
N GLN A 373 -39.78 -33.60 -27.09
CA GLN A 373 -39.68 -32.17 -27.36
C GLN A 373 -41.05 -31.50 -27.55
N THR A 374 -41.95 -32.08 -28.34
CA THR A 374 -43.31 -31.55 -28.53
C THR A 374 -44.11 -31.52 -27.23
N MET A 375 -43.96 -32.56 -26.40
CA MET A 375 -44.60 -32.63 -25.08
C MET A 375 -44.02 -31.59 -24.10
N PHE A 376 -42.73 -31.30 -24.19
CA PHE A 376 -42.06 -30.26 -23.40
C PHE A 376 -42.52 -28.86 -23.80
N ASP A 377 -42.52 -28.55 -25.10
CA ASP A 377 -42.87 -27.23 -25.63
C ASP A 377 -44.36 -26.89 -25.39
N ASN A 378 -45.23 -27.91 -25.37
CA ASN A 378 -46.68 -27.75 -25.18
C ASN A 378 -47.17 -28.40 -23.88
N MET A 379 -46.41 -28.26 -22.79
CA MET A 379 -46.70 -28.90 -21.50
C MET A 379 -48.14 -28.69 -21.00
N ASP A 380 -48.72 -27.49 -21.18
CA ASP A 380 -50.07 -27.21 -20.68
C ASP A 380 -51.15 -28.03 -21.38
N THR A 381 -50.95 -28.35 -22.66
CA THR A 381 -51.80 -29.25 -23.44
C THR A 381 -51.67 -30.68 -22.92
N TYR A 382 -50.44 -31.16 -22.72
CA TYR A 382 -50.18 -32.55 -22.32
C TYR A 382 -50.29 -32.81 -20.81
N LYS A 383 -50.59 -31.79 -20.00
CA LYS A 383 -51.00 -31.94 -18.60
C LYS A 383 -52.50 -32.21 -18.45
N GLN A 384 -53.28 -32.05 -19.51
CA GLN A 384 -54.71 -32.28 -19.45
C GLN A 384 -55.05 -33.78 -19.30
N PRO A 385 -56.20 -34.12 -18.70
CA PRO A 385 -56.68 -35.49 -18.63
C PRO A 385 -56.87 -36.11 -20.03
N ILE A 386 -56.55 -37.40 -20.15
CA ILE A 386 -56.79 -38.21 -21.35
C ILE A 386 -57.74 -39.36 -21.01
N VAL A 387 -58.40 -39.92 -22.02
CA VAL A 387 -59.23 -41.12 -21.89
C VAL A 387 -58.54 -42.27 -22.62
N ALA A 388 -58.18 -43.33 -21.90
CA ALA A 388 -57.49 -44.49 -22.47
C ALA A 388 -58.39 -45.73 -22.42
N GLU A 389 -58.42 -46.47 -23.52
CA GLU A 389 -59.13 -47.76 -23.63
C GLU A 389 -58.20 -48.92 -23.22
N PRO A 390 -58.74 -50.10 -22.86
CA PRO A 390 -57.91 -51.30 -22.69
C PRO A 390 -56.96 -51.51 -23.86
N CYS A 391 -55.71 -51.93 -23.57
CA CYS A 391 -54.62 -52.08 -24.52
C CYS A 391 -54.03 -50.79 -25.12
N SER A 392 -54.56 -49.60 -24.78
CA SER A 392 -53.94 -48.33 -25.18
C SER A 392 -52.53 -48.21 -24.59
N VAL A 393 -51.63 -47.59 -25.34
CA VAL A 393 -50.31 -47.21 -24.84
C VAL A 393 -50.32 -45.73 -24.50
N ILE A 394 -49.92 -45.41 -23.28
CA ILE A 394 -49.78 -44.05 -22.77
C ILE A 394 -48.28 -43.76 -22.63
N LYS A 395 -47.84 -42.64 -23.18
CA LYS A 395 -46.51 -42.08 -22.94
C LYS A 395 -46.62 -41.06 -21.81
N TYR A 396 -45.95 -41.30 -20.70
CA TYR A 396 -45.68 -40.29 -19.69
C TYR A 396 -44.30 -39.68 -19.94
N ALA A 397 -44.20 -38.36 -19.97
CA ALA A 397 -42.92 -37.68 -20.04
C ALA A 397 -42.70 -36.82 -18.78
N LEU A 398 -41.56 -37.07 -18.13
CA LEU A 398 -41.07 -36.35 -16.96
C LEU A 398 -39.99 -35.38 -17.42
N PHE A 399 -40.09 -34.12 -16.99
CA PHE A 399 -39.11 -33.08 -17.28
C PHE A 399 -38.66 -32.43 -15.98
N ALA A 400 -37.40 -32.61 -15.62
CA ALA A 400 -36.79 -31.91 -14.49
C ALA A 400 -35.88 -30.78 -14.96
N ARG A 401 -35.97 -29.65 -14.27
CA ARG A 401 -35.23 -28.40 -14.54
C ARG A 401 -34.45 -28.00 -13.32
N ASN A 402 -33.22 -27.53 -13.54
CA ASN A 402 -32.45 -26.82 -12.53
C ASN A 402 -32.45 -25.31 -12.81
N GLY A 403 -33.34 -24.58 -12.15
CA GLY A 403 -33.42 -23.12 -12.24
C GLY A 403 -32.36 -22.37 -11.44
N GLY A 404 -31.39 -23.08 -10.86
CA GLY A 404 -30.35 -22.53 -10.00
C GLY A 404 -28.97 -22.52 -10.65
N ASP A 405 -28.01 -21.95 -9.92
CA ASP A 405 -26.63 -21.70 -10.38
C ASP A 405 -25.63 -22.79 -9.95
N ALA A 406 -26.10 -23.85 -9.27
CA ALA A 406 -25.27 -24.99 -8.86
C ALA A 406 -25.90 -26.32 -9.28
N LEU A 407 -25.08 -27.38 -9.40
CA LEU A 407 -25.53 -28.75 -9.68
C LEU A 407 -26.57 -29.21 -8.65
N LEU A 408 -27.70 -29.78 -9.11
CA LEU A 408 -28.59 -30.57 -8.26
C LEU A 408 -28.02 -31.98 -8.12
N ARG A 409 -27.15 -32.17 -7.11
CA ARG A 409 -26.50 -33.45 -6.83
C ARG A 409 -27.51 -34.57 -6.60
N GLN A 410 -27.17 -35.76 -7.07
CA GLN A 410 -28.00 -36.97 -6.99
C GLN A 410 -29.45 -36.71 -7.48
N GLY A 411 -29.59 -35.84 -8.48
CA GLY A 411 -30.85 -35.56 -9.14
C GLY A 411 -31.31 -36.77 -9.95
N ARG A 412 -32.50 -37.29 -9.66
CA ARG A 412 -33.09 -38.43 -10.37
C ARG A 412 -34.58 -38.25 -10.59
N LEU A 413 -35.08 -38.79 -11.69
CA LEU A 413 -36.49 -38.91 -12.00
C LEU A 413 -37.03 -40.20 -11.38
N ARG A 414 -38.20 -40.14 -10.76
CA ARG A 414 -38.86 -41.30 -10.15
C ARG A 414 -40.32 -41.32 -10.54
N ASP A 415 -40.82 -42.48 -10.97
CA ASP A 415 -42.24 -42.68 -11.25
C ASP A 415 -42.67 -44.11 -10.96
N THR A 416 -43.93 -44.29 -10.60
CA THR A 416 -44.51 -45.59 -10.27
C THR A 416 -45.46 -46.01 -11.38
N VAL A 417 -45.34 -47.27 -11.83
CA VAL A 417 -46.23 -47.84 -12.85
C VAL A 417 -47.67 -47.82 -12.32
N PRO A 418 -48.60 -47.10 -12.98
CA PRO A 418 -49.96 -46.96 -12.50
C PRO A 418 -50.68 -48.30 -12.39
N ALA A 419 -51.66 -48.37 -11.48
CA ALA A 419 -52.56 -49.51 -11.38
C ALA A 419 -53.26 -49.79 -12.73
N SER A 420 -53.56 -51.05 -13.01
CA SER A 420 -54.14 -51.52 -14.27
C SER A 420 -53.30 -51.25 -15.52
N THR A 421 -52.00 -50.99 -15.36
CA THR A 421 -51.06 -50.84 -16.48
C THR A 421 -49.82 -51.73 -16.29
N SER A 422 -49.00 -51.83 -17.33
CA SER A 422 -47.64 -52.38 -17.24
C SER A 422 -46.69 -51.48 -18.00
N LEU A 423 -45.49 -51.23 -17.46
CA LEU A 423 -44.43 -50.59 -18.23
C LEU A 423 -44.01 -51.53 -19.35
N ILE A 424 -43.90 -51.00 -20.56
CA ILE A 424 -43.42 -51.72 -21.74
C ILE A 424 -42.12 -51.13 -22.28
N GLY A 425 -41.73 -49.92 -21.85
CA GLY A 425 -40.45 -49.32 -22.19
C GLY A 425 -40.19 -48.01 -21.44
N ALA A 426 -38.91 -47.68 -21.28
CA ALA A 426 -38.45 -46.41 -20.74
C ALA A 426 -37.32 -45.86 -21.62
N VAL A 427 -37.37 -44.57 -21.93
CA VAL A 427 -36.38 -43.91 -22.79
C VAL A 427 -35.90 -42.64 -22.09
N PRO A 428 -34.58 -42.50 -21.83
CA PRO A 428 -34.02 -41.29 -21.25
C PRO A 428 -33.99 -40.20 -22.32
N MET A 429 -34.18 -38.95 -21.90
CA MET A 429 -34.10 -37.76 -22.75
C MET A 429 -32.96 -36.88 -22.25
N PHE A 430 -31.75 -37.44 -22.23
CA PHE A 430 -30.51 -36.73 -21.88
C PHE A 430 -29.68 -36.61 -23.15
N ALA A 431 -29.38 -35.40 -23.63
CA ALA A 431 -28.80 -35.27 -24.98
C ALA A 431 -27.36 -35.80 -25.09
N ASN A 432 -26.64 -36.01 -23.98
CA ASN A 432 -25.18 -36.28 -24.01
C ASN A 432 -24.63 -37.12 -22.83
N SER A 433 -25.46 -37.76 -22.02
CA SER A 433 -25.02 -38.54 -20.85
C SER A 433 -25.65 -39.93 -20.86
N ALA A 434 -24.91 -40.93 -20.38
CA ALA A 434 -25.48 -42.25 -20.15
C ALA A 434 -26.59 -42.15 -19.08
N ALA A 435 -27.52 -43.11 -19.10
CA ALA A 435 -28.61 -43.17 -18.15
C ALA A 435 -28.40 -44.36 -17.23
N LEU A 436 -28.63 -44.14 -15.93
CA LEU A 436 -28.72 -45.18 -14.92
C LEU A 436 -30.17 -45.41 -14.56
N TYR A 437 -30.51 -46.67 -14.37
CA TYR A 437 -31.84 -47.14 -14.01
C TYR A 437 -31.77 -47.95 -12.73
N ARG A 438 -32.81 -47.86 -11.91
CA ARG A 438 -33.05 -48.86 -10.87
C ARG A 438 -34.54 -49.05 -10.65
N VAL A 439 -34.89 -50.21 -10.12
CA VAL A 439 -36.27 -50.61 -9.84
C VAL A 439 -36.43 -50.80 -8.35
N ASP A 440 -37.48 -50.20 -7.76
CA ASP A 440 -37.86 -50.35 -6.36
C ASP A 440 -36.71 -50.11 -5.36
N GLY A 441 -35.81 -49.17 -5.67
CA GLY A 441 -34.66 -48.83 -4.84
C GLY A 441 -33.50 -49.84 -4.89
N GLY A 442 -33.51 -50.77 -5.85
CA GLY A 442 -32.43 -51.75 -6.07
C GLY A 442 -31.11 -51.13 -6.57
N ALA A 443 -30.22 -51.99 -7.10
CA ALA A 443 -28.96 -51.54 -7.67
C ALA A 443 -29.16 -50.72 -8.95
N TRP A 444 -28.26 -49.76 -9.20
CA TRP A 444 -28.20 -49.02 -10.44
C TRP A 444 -27.64 -49.88 -11.58
N THR A 445 -28.23 -49.76 -12.77
CA THR A 445 -27.82 -50.46 -14.00
C THR A 445 -27.84 -49.49 -15.18
N THR A 446 -27.01 -49.72 -16.19
CA THR A 446 -27.01 -48.95 -17.44
C THR A 446 -28.06 -49.43 -18.46
N THR A 447 -28.67 -50.59 -18.20
CA THR A 447 -29.72 -51.17 -19.04
C THR A 447 -31.11 -50.75 -18.54
N ALA A 448 -31.95 -50.23 -19.44
CA ALA A 448 -33.33 -49.90 -19.13
C ALA A 448 -34.16 -51.17 -18.87
N PRO A 449 -35.09 -51.17 -17.90
CA PRO A 449 -35.98 -52.30 -17.68
C PRO A 449 -36.99 -52.44 -18.82
N GLU A 450 -37.12 -53.64 -19.37
CA GLU A 450 -38.03 -53.91 -20.49
C GLU A 450 -39.50 -53.98 -20.03
N LYS A 451 -39.76 -54.51 -18.83
CA LYS A 451 -41.11 -54.66 -18.28
C LYS A 451 -41.11 -54.45 -16.79
N LEU A 452 -42.11 -53.71 -16.31
CA LEU A 452 -42.41 -53.56 -14.89
C LEU A 452 -43.93 -53.72 -14.68
N ALA A 453 -44.28 -54.45 -13.62
CA ALA A 453 -45.65 -54.63 -13.19
C ALA A 453 -46.19 -53.35 -12.53
N GLU A 454 -47.52 -53.29 -12.39
CA GLU A 454 -48.17 -52.21 -11.64
C GLU A 454 -47.62 -52.11 -10.22
N GLY A 455 -47.50 -50.87 -9.72
CA GLY A 455 -46.97 -50.60 -8.38
C GLY A 455 -45.45 -50.61 -8.27
N GLN A 456 -44.71 -51.15 -9.25
CA GLN A 456 -43.25 -51.01 -9.27
C GLN A 456 -42.83 -49.59 -9.61
N THR A 457 -41.73 -49.14 -9.02
CA THR A 457 -41.16 -47.81 -9.23
C THR A 457 -39.89 -47.90 -10.09
N LEU A 458 -39.85 -47.11 -11.15
CA LEU A 458 -38.63 -46.87 -11.93
C LEU A 458 -37.99 -45.56 -11.50
N GLU A 459 -36.69 -45.59 -11.25
CA GLU A 459 -35.86 -44.42 -11.05
C GLU A 459 -34.83 -44.32 -12.17
N ILE A 460 -34.67 -43.12 -12.73
CA ILE A 460 -33.78 -42.83 -13.86
C ILE A 460 -32.92 -41.63 -13.49
N ALA A 461 -31.61 -41.75 -13.67
CA ALA A 461 -30.65 -40.68 -13.40
C ALA A 461 -29.67 -40.52 -14.57
N PRO A 462 -29.15 -39.30 -14.82
CA PRO A 462 -28.01 -39.12 -15.70
C PRO A 462 -26.73 -39.59 -14.98
N ASP A 463 -25.84 -40.23 -15.75
CA ASP A 463 -24.46 -40.56 -15.41
C ASP A 463 -23.57 -39.50 -16.05
N LEU A 464 -23.26 -38.44 -15.30
CA LEU A 464 -22.65 -37.23 -15.85
C LEU A 464 -21.14 -37.38 -16.08
N ASP A 465 -20.47 -38.21 -15.28
CA ASP A 465 -19.04 -38.49 -15.41
C ASP A 465 -18.74 -39.82 -16.13
N GLY A 466 -19.77 -40.63 -16.39
CA GLY A 466 -19.68 -41.84 -17.20
C GLY A 466 -19.04 -43.02 -16.47
N ASP A 467 -19.02 -43.00 -15.13
CA ASP A 467 -18.38 -44.03 -14.31
C ASP A 467 -19.28 -45.25 -14.04
N GLY A 468 -20.55 -45.17 -14.43
CA GLY A 468 -21.54 -46.24 -14.26
C GLY A 468 -22.07 -46.38 -12.82
N ALA A 469 -21.73 -45.46 -11.92
CA ALA A 469 -22.24 -45.36 -10.56
C ALA A 469 -23.08 -44.09 -10.39
N PHE A 470 -23.91 -44.06 -9.35
CA PHE A 470 -24.71 -42.86 -9.01
C PHE A 470 -24.15 -42.22 -7.75
N THR A 471 -23.42 -41.12 -7.92
CA THR A 471 -22.65 -40.44 -6.89
C THR A 471 -23.04 -38.95 -6.76
N ASP A 472 -22.29 -38.19 -5.97
CA ASP A 472 -22.46 -36.73 -5.83
C ASP A 472 -22.06 -35.93 -7.08
N ALA A 473 -21.32 -36.55 -8.02
CA ALA A 473 -20.97 -35.96 -9.30
C ALA A 473 -22.17 -35.97 -10.28
N ASP A 474 -23.14 -36.86 -10.06
CA ASP A 474 -24.32 -37.01 -10.90
C ASP A 474 -25.46 -36.08 -10.50
N GLY A 475 -26.31 -35.74 -11.46
CA GLY A 475 -27.53 -35.00 -11.21
C GLY A 475 -27.95 -34.08 -12.33
N ILE A 476 -28.57 -32.94 -11.98
CA ILE A 476 -29.10 -31.99 -12.98
C ILE A 476 -28.18 -30.76 -13.01
N PRO A 477 -27.41 -30.53 -14.10
CA PRO A 477 -26.49 -29.39 -14.21
C PRO A 477 -27.17 -28.03 -14.01
N ALA A 478 -26.40 -26.99 -13.69
CA ALA A 478 -26.90 -25.63 -13.44
C ALA A 478 -27.47 -24.93 -14.69
N GLN A 479 -27.97 -23.70 -14.54
CA GLN A 479 -28.34 -22.78 -15.64
C GLN A 479 -29.48 -23.26 -16.55
N ASN A 480 -30.60 -23.69 -15.98
CA ASN A 480 -31.79 -24.16 -16.72
C ASN A 480 -31.57 -25.42 -17.58
N ASN A 481 -30.49 -26.18 -17.32
CA ASN A 481 -30.34 -27.49 -17.90
C ASN A 481 -31.52 -28.41 -17.49
N GLN A 482 -31.89 -29.27 -18.43
CA GLN A 482 -33.10 -30.07 -18.39
C GLN A 482 -32.78 -31.54 -18.57
N ILE A 483 -33.22 -32.38 -17.64
CA ILE A 483 -33.21 -33.82 -17.86
C ILE A 483 -34.65 -34.29 -18.05
N GLY A 484 -34.85 -35.27 -18.92
CA GLY A 484 -36.18 -35.86 -19.09
C GLY A 484 -36.15 -37.37 -19.23
N ALA A 485 -37.30 -38.00 -19.05
CA ALA A 485 -37.49 -39.41 -19.36
C ALA A 485 -38.91 -39.68 -19.81
N ALA A 486 -39.06 -40.56 -20.80
CA ALA A 486 -40.33 -41.03 -21.32
C ALA A 486 -40.58 -42.46 -20.82
N LEU A 487 -41.78 -42.70 -20.28
CA LEU A 487 -42.25 -44.00 -19.82
C LEU A 487 -43.45 -44.42 -20.67
N TYR A 488 -43.34 -45.57 -21.31
CA TYR A 488 -44.41 -46.16 -22.10
C TYR A 488 -45.11 -47.21 -21.26
N VAL A 489 -46.37 -46.97 -20.94
CA VAL A 489 -47.20 -47.93 -20.22
C VAL A 489 -48.35 -48.40 -21.09
N GLN A 490 -48.70 -49.68 -20.99
CA GLN A 490 -49.86 -50.25 -21.66
C GLN A 490 -50.97 -50.51 -20.65
N VAL A 491 -52.18 -50.07 -20.95
CA VAL A 491 -53.38 -50.37 -20.16
C VAL A 491 -53.72 -51.85 -20.30
N LYS A 492 -53.93 -52.55 -19.19
CA LYS A 492 -54.25 -53.99 -19.20
C LYS A 492 -55.57 -54.24 -19.95
N GLY A 493 -55.59 -55.32 -20.72
CA GLY A 493 -56.75 -55.76 -21.50
C GLY A 493 -56.60 -57.23 -21.94
N PRO A 494 -57.67 -57.85 -22.47
CA PRO A 494 -57.73 -59.30 -22.65
C PRO A 494 -56.78 -59.85 -23.72
N ASN A 495 -56.37 -59.06 -24.73
CA ASN A 495 -55.48 -59.49 -25.82
C ASN A 495 -54.59 -58.33 -26.31
N CYS A 496 -53.79 -57.74 -25.42
CA CYS A 496 -52.91 -56.65 -25.82
C CYS A 496 -51.62 -57.19 -26.47
N ALA A 497 -51.35 -56.78 -27.72
CA ALA A 497 -50.04 -57.00 -28.33
C ALA A 497 -49.05 -55.95 -27.84
N ALA A 498 -47.81 -56.35 -27.57
CA ALA A 498 -46.72 -55.42 -27.31
C ALA A 498 -46.28 -54.81 -28.66
N PRO A 499 -46.06 -53.48 -28.74
CA PRO A 499 -45.53 -52.85 -29.95
C PRO A 499 -44.11 -53.37 -30.26
N SER A 500 -43.73 -53.34 -31.53
CA SER A 500 -42.45 -53.90 -32.03
C SER A 500 -41.24 -52.99 -31.81
N GLY A 501 -41.46 -51.74 -31.37
CA GLY A 501 -40.39 -50.77 -31.06
C GLY A 501 -40.93 -49.47 -30.46
N PHE A 502 -40.02 -48.67 -29.89
CA PHE A 502 -40.31 -47.35 -29.35
C PHE A 502 -39.69 -46.27 -30.24
N PRO A 503 -40.34 -45.11 -30.40
CA PRO A 503 -39.76 -44.00 -31.14
C PRO A 503 -38.51 -43.49 -30.41
N PHE A 504 -37.54 -43.00 -31.19
CA PHE A 504 -36.39 -42.29 -30.65
C PHE A 504 -36.85 -40.99 -29.97
N GLU A 505 -36.34 -40.73 -28.77
CA GLU A 505 -36.67 -39.55 -27.98
C GLU A 505 -35.43 -38.68 -27.78
N SER A 506 -35.56 -37.39 -28.04
CA SER A 506 -34.55 -36.40 -27.71
C SER A 506 -35.21 -35.08 -27.35
N ILE A 507 -34.58 -34.34 -26.43
CA ILE A 507 -34.85 -32.93 -26.19
C ILE A 507 -33.59 -32.15 -26.57
N ASN A 508 -33.72 -31.21 -27.52
CA ASN A 508 -32.57 -30.54 -28.12
C ASN A 508 -31.90 -29.50 -27.18
N ASN A 509 -32.47 -29.26 -26.00
CA ASN A 509 -32.05 -28.20 -25.08
C ASN A 509 -31.02 -28.61 -24.02
N PHE A 510 -30.51 -29.85 -24.02
CA PHE A 510 -29.41 -30.22 -23.13
C PHE A 510 -28.07 -29.91 -23.78
N GLN A 511 -27.71 -28.62 -23.82
CA GLN A 511 -26.34 -28.22 -24.08
C GLN A 511 -25.61 -28.18 -22.74
N ALA A 512 -24.94 -29.28 -22.41
CA ALA A 512 -23.92 -29.23 -21.36
C ALA A 512 -22.95 -28.12 -21.79
N SER A 513 -23.01 -26.98 -21.10
CA SER A 513 -22.05 -25.91 -21.30
C SER A 513 -20.69 -26.56 -21.07
N SER A 514 -19.90 -26.69 -22.13
CA SER A 514 -18.53 -27.19 -22.02
C SER A 514 -17.84 -26.31 -20.99
N VAL A 515 -17.54 -26.87 -19.83
CA VAL A 515 -16.70 -26.22 -18.84
C VAL A 515 -15.38 -25.97 -19.55
N ARG A 516 -15.09 -24.72 -19.92
CA ARG A 516 -13.73 -24.33 -20.29
C ARG A 516 -12.92 -24.47 -19.00
N ASN A 517 -12.04 -25.47 -18.98
CA ASN A 517 -11.00 -25.62 -17.95
C ASN A 517 -10.22 -24.32 -17.78
#